data_AF-N8VEN3-F1
#
_entry.id   AF-N8VEN3-F1
#
_cell.length_a   1.000
_cell.length_b   1.000
_cell.length_c   1.000
_cell.angle_alpha   90.00
_cell.angle_beta   90.00
_cell.angle_gamma   90.00
#
_symmetry.space_group_name_H-M   'P 1'
#
loop_
_entity.id
_entity.type
_entity.pdbx_description
1 polymer ?
#
loop_
_entity_poly.entity_id
_entity_poly.type
_entity_poly.pdbx_seq_one_letter_code
_entity_poly.pdbx_strand_id
1 'polypeptide(L)'
;MVNQNNGKQAAIVNRIILLRQSYSSLGLLRRDTSVWLKLLKEVAKTVKEMPVRYLQNINGKNFEFLYRLEYSNKQLNLLPQVMYCLRQFSEIIEELCQKRWIDYIRKNSSNAAILNKLPNLEQFMFEPSRNQLNAVANVLVELQECKCFYCNKEIKRNNWAVDHFIPWSMYPSDTGHNFVLADSSCNSKKSNLLASDEFLHKWQERNEEQDLKIVDRISVLGFLTDKERSHKVAEWAYAQGKENNYVFWG
;
A
#
# COMPACT_ATOMS: atom_id res chain seq x y z
N MET A 1 10.89 -16.12 -8.97
CA MET A 1 10.17 -15.71 -7.74
C MET A 1 11.02 -16.14 -6.56
N VAL A 2 11.14 -15.31 -5.53
CA VAL A 2 11.87 -15.67 -4.30
C VAL A 2 11.01 -16.63 -3.48
N ASN A 3 11.61 -17.67 -2.90
CA ASN A 3 10.92 -18.61 -2.01
C ASN A 3 10.70 -17.97 -0.65
N GLN A 4 9.43 -17.93 -0.24
CA GLN A 4 8.98 -17.24 0.97
C GLN A 4 8.86 -18.16 2.18
N ASN A 5 9.15 -19.45 2.03
CA ASN A 5 9.11 -20.47 3.08
C ASN A 5 10.19 -21.53 2.87
N ASN A 6 10.58 -22.22 3.95
CA ASN A 6 11.49 -23.38 3.92
C ASN A 6 10.83 -24.70 3.44
N GLY A 7 9.56 -24.65 3.01
CA GLY A 7 8.74 -25.80 2.63
C GLY A 7 7.76 -25.45 1.51
N LYS A 8 6.50 -25.87 1.61
CA LYS A 8 5.47 -25.46 0.64
C LYS A 8 5.26 -23.94 0.71
N GLN A 9 5.27 -23.28 -0.45
CA GLN A 9 4.98 -21.86 -0.60
C GLN A 9 3.64 -21.51 0.10
N ALA A 10 3.55 -20.32 0.68
CA ALA A 10 2.37 -19.89 1.44
C ALA A 10 1.07 -20.13 0.64
N ALA A 11 0.04 -20.69 1.29
CA ALA A 11 -1.18 -21.12 0.61
C ALA A 11 -1.88 -19.98 -0.16
N ILE A 12 -1.84 -18.76 0.38
CA ILE A 12 -2.36 -17.55 -0.29
C ILE A 12 -1.59 -17.27 -1.58
N VAL A 13 -0.25 -17.36 -1.56
CA VAL A 13 0.59 -17.09 -2.73
C VAL A 13 0.33 -18.11 -3.83
N ASN A 14 0.21 -19.39 -3.50
CA ASN A 14 -0.13 -20.43 -4.49
C ASN A 14 -1.49 -20.17 -5.15
N ARG A 15 -2.51 -19.79 -4.38
CA ARG A 15 -3.84 -19.45 -4.92
C ARG A 15 -3.76 -18.25 -5.87
N ILE A 16 -3.04 -17.20 -5.49
CA ILE A 16 -2.83 -16.03 -6.34
C ILE A 16 -2.10 -16.42 -7.63
N ILE A 17 -1.05 -17.26 -7.55
CA ILE A 17 -0.32 -17.73 -8.74
C ILE A 17 -1.24 -18.48 -9.71
N LEU A 18 -2.12 -19.36 -9.20
CA LEU A 18 -3.08 -20.07 -10.03
C LEU A 18 -4.04 -19.11 -10.74
N LEU A 19 -4.61 -18.15 -10.00
CA LEU A 19 -5.47 -17.13 -10.60
C LEU A 19 -4.72 -16.25 -11.61
N ARG A 20 -3.42 -16.02 -11.42
CA ARG A 20 -2.61 -15.27 -12.38
C ARG A 20 -2.42 -15.98 -13.72
N GLN A 21 -2.76 -17.26 -13.84
CA GLN A 21 -2.82 -17.94 -15.14
C GLN A 21 -4.00 -17.46 -15.99
N SER A 22 -5.08 -16.99 -15.35
CA SER A 22 -6.29 -16.49 -16.01
C SER A 22 -6.42 -14.96 -15.98
N TYR A 23 -5.74 -14.29 -15.04
CA TYR A 23 -5.76 -12.83 -14.88
C TYR A 23 -4.34 -12.27 -14.84
N SER A 24 -4.01 -11.32 -15.71
CA SER A 24 -2.64 -10.78 -15.80
C SER A 24 -2.23 -9.96 -14.56
N SER A 25 -3.19 -9.40 -13.82
CA SER A 25 -2.95 -8.64 -12.57
C SER A 25 -4.05 -8.87 -11.52
N LEU A 26 -3.73 -8.58 -10.24
CA LEU A 26 -4.71 -8.58 -9.15
C LEU A 26 -5.80 -7.52 -9.35
N GLY A 27 -5.45 -6.37 -9.94
CA GLY A 27 -6.42 -5.32 -10.25
C GLY A 27 -7.47 -5.78 -11.26
N LEU A 28 -7.09 -6.59 -12.26
CA LEU A 28 -8.03 -7.19 -13.19
C LEU A 28 -8.87 -8.28 -12.53
N LEU A 29 -8.24 -9.14 -11.72
CA LEU A 29 -8.94 -10.16 -10.94
C LEU A 29 -10.05 -9.55 -10.06
N ARG A 30 -9.81 -8.38 -9.46
CA ARG A 30 -10.78 -7.67 -8.60
C ARG A 30 -12.05 -7.24 -9.35
N ARG A 31 -12.02 -7.13 -10.68
CA ARG A 31 -13.20 -6.81 -11.49
C ARG A 31 -14.15 -7.99 -11.65
N ASP A 32 -13.64 -9.21 -11.54
CA ASP A 32 -14.47 -10.41 -11.45
C ASP A 32 -14.94 -10.59 -10.01
N THR A 33 -16.06 -9.95 -9.68
CA THR A 33 -16.60 -9.93 -8.31
C THR A 33 -16.80 -11.33 -7.74
N SER A 34 -17.22 -12.30 -8.56
CA SER A 34 -17.48 -13.66 -8.10
C SER A 34 -16.19 -14.36 -7.68
N VAL A 35 -15.18 -14.34 -8.55
CA VAL A 35 -13.88 -14.97 -8.27
C VAL A 35 -13.15 -14.22 -7.16
N TRP A 36 -13.23 -12.89 -7.14
CA TRP A 36 -12.63 -12.05 -6.12
C TRP A 36 -13.19 -12.33 -4.72
N LEU A 37 -14.53 -12.37 -4.57
CA LEU A 37 -15.17 -12.67 -3.29
C LEU A 37 -14.84 -14.08 -2.80
N LYS A 38 -14.76 -15.06 -3.72
CA LYS A 38 -14.31 -16.41 -3.37
C LYS A 38 -12.87 -16.42 -2.86
N LEU A 39 -11.95 -15.76 -3.57
CA LEU A 39 -10.56 -15.62 -3.15
C LEU A 39 -10.48 -14.95 -1.77
N LEU A 40 -11.20 -13.85 -1.54
CA LEU A 40 -11.21 -13.15 -0.25
C LEU A 40 -11.63 -14.07 0.90
N LYS A 41 -12.69 -14.88 0.71
CA LYS A 41 -13.15 -15.82 1.72
C LYS A 41 -12.09 -16.87 2.06
N GLU A 42 -11.39 -17.37 1.05
CA GLU A 42 -10.32 -18.36 1.21
C GLU A 42 -9.05 -17.77 1.86
N VAL A 43 -8.68 -16.55 1.48
CA VAL A 43 -7.59 -15.80 2.09
C VAL A 43 -7.92 -15.50 3.56
N ALA A 44 -9.12 -15.01 3.85
CA ALA A 44 -9.56 -14.73 5.22
C ALA A 44 -9.53 -16.00 6.09
N LYS A 45 -9.98 -17.15 5.57
CA LYS A 45 -9.86 -18.44 6.26
C LYS A 45 -8.40 -18.77 6.57
N THR A 46 -7.53 -18.64 5.56
CA THR A 46 -6.10 -18.94 5.72
C THR A 46 -5.48 -18.03 6.79
N VAL A 47 -5.71 -16.71 6.71
CA VAL A 47 -5.20 -15.72 7.67
C VAL A 47 -5.68 -15.99 9.10
N LYS A 48 -6.96 -16.38 9.26
CA LYS A 48 -7.54 -16.73 10.56
C LYS A 48 -6.87 -17.96 11.17
N GLU A 49 -6.61 -18.98 10.37
CA GLU A 49 -5.88 -20.18 10.80
C GLU A 49 -4.41 -19.86 11.10
N MET A 50 -3.76 -19.10 10.21
CA MET A 50 -2.38 -18.65 10.27
C MET A 50 -2.22 -17.31 9.50
N PRO A 51 -1.71 -16.22 10.10
CA PRO A 51 -1.02 -16.19 11.38
C PRO A 51 -1.88 -15.84 12.59
N VAL A 52 -3.16 -15.43 12.44
CA VAL A 52 -3.95 -14.81 13.53
C VAL A 52 -3.99 -15.66 14.81
N ARG A 53 -4.13 -16.99 14.68
CA ARG A 53 -4.13 -17.87 15.86
C ARG A 53 -2.83 -17.86 16.67
N TYR A 54 -1.70 -17.53 16.07
CA TYR A 54 -0.36 -17.68 16.66
C TYR A 54 0.45 -16.39 16.70
N LEU A 55 -0.03 -15.31 16.07
CA LEU A 55 0.70 -14.04 15.92
C LEU A 55 1.14 -13.46 17.27
N GLN A 56 0.34 -13.70 18.31
CA GLN A 56 0.57 -13.19 19.65
C GLN A 56 1.19 -14.23 20.60
N ASN A 57 1.72 -15.33 20.04
CA ASN A 57 2.41 -16.34 20.84
C ASN A 57 3.87 -15.97 21.03
N ILE A 58 4.28 -15.77 22.27
CA ILE A 58 5.65 -15.47 22.67
C ILE A 58 6.13 -16.61 23.57
N ASN A 59 7.24 -17.26 23.19
CA ASN A 59 7.82 -18.39 23.93
C ASN A 59 6.80 -19.50 24.26
N GLY A 60 5.94 -19.84 23.28
CA GLY A 60 4.94 -20.90 23.42
C GLY A 60 3.71 -20.53 24.25
N LYS A 61 3.64 -19.30 24.79
CA LYS A 61 2.48 -18.78 25.52
C LYS A 61 1.76 -17.73 24.67
N ASN A 62 0.44 -17.77 24.67
CA ASN A 62 -0.36 -16.73 24.03
C ASN A 62 -0.45 -15.50 24.97
N PHE A 63 -0.20 -14.32 24.43
CA PHE A 63 -0.37 -13.05 25.12
C PHE A 63 -1.36 -12.19 24.34
N GLU A 64 -2.56 -11.96 24.85
CA GLU A 64 -3.56 -11.16 24.14
C GLU A 64 -3.27 -9.66 24.29
N PHE A 65 -2.48 -9.08 23.37
CA PHE A 65 -2.11 -7.65 23.37
C PHE A 65 -2.62 -6.87 22.15
N LEU A 66 -3.03 -7.56 21.09
CA LEU A 66 -3.65 -6.99 19.88
C LEU A 66 -5.16 -7.25 19.84
N TYR A 67 -5.58 -8.49 20.11
CA TYR A 67 -6.96 -8.94 20.03
C TYR A 67 -7.19 -10.17 20.90
N ARG A 68 -8.47 -10.43 21.20
CA ARG A 68 -8.91 -11.69 21.81
C ARG A 68 -9.44 -12.62 20.75
N LEU A 69 -8.88 -13.83 20.68
CA LEU A 69 -9.21 -14.78 19.61
C LEU A 69 -10.64 -15.29 19.75
N GLU A 70 -11.12 -15.46 20.98
CA GLU A 70 -12.47 -15.92 21.32
C GLU A 70 -13.58 -15.01 20.77
N TYR A 71 -13.33 -13.71 20.65
CA TYR A 71 -14.30 -12.75 20.10
C TYR A 71 -14.20 -12.59 18.59
N SER A 72 -13.23 -13.26 17.96
CA SER A 72 -12.84 -13.03 16.58
C SER A 72 -13.40 -14.10 15.64
N ASN A 73 -14.73 -14.12 15.51
CA ASN A 73 -15.43 -15.11 14.69
C ASN A 73 -15.46 -14.74 13.20
N LYS A 74 -16.16 -13.67 12.83
CA LYS A 74 -16.23 -13.17 11.43
C LYS A 74 -15.29 -11.99 11.18
N GLN A 75 -14.91 -11.28 12.23
CA GLN A 75 -14.04 -10.10 12.19
C GLN A 75 -13.01 -10.20 13.33
N LEU A 76 -11.88 -9.53 13.18
CA LEU A 76 -10.86 -9.44 14.21
C LEU A 76 -11.13 -8.18 15.05
N ASN A 77 -11.56 -8.36 16.28
CA ASN A 77 -11.82 -7.24 17.18
C ASN A 77 -10.54 -6.90 17.95
N LEU A 78 -9.98 -5.73 17.66
CA LEU A 78 -8.78 -5.26 18.34
C LEU A 78 -9.10 -4.81 19.76
N LEU A 79 -8.16 -4.99 20.67
CA LEU A 79 -8.26 -4.45 22.03
C LEU A 79 -8.28 -2.91 21.99
N PRO A 80 -8.81 -2.24 23.03
CA PRO A 80 -8.73 -0.80 23.16
C PRO A 80 -7.29 -0.29 22.97
N GLN A 81 -7.13 0.91 22.40
CA GLN A 81 -5.83 1.55 22.11
C GLN A 81 -4.96 0.86 21.04
N VAL A 82 -5.20 -0.40 20.68
CA VAL A 82 -4.33 -1.11 19.71
C VAL A 82 -4.29 -0.40 18.37
N MET A 83 -5.42 0.07 17.85
CA MET A 83 -5.45 0.87 16.62
C MET A 83 -4.71 2.20 16.75
N TYR A 84 -4.69 2.80 17.94
CA TYR A 84 -3.88 4.01 18.17
C TYR A 84 -2.39 3.66 18.11
N CYS A 85 -1.95 2.63 18.83
CA CYS A 85 -0.55 2.20 18.83
C CYS A 85 -0.07 1.74 17.44
N LEU A 86 -0.85 0.94 16.71
CA LEU A 86 -0.50 0.49 15.36
C LEU A 86 -0.31 1.67 14.39
N ARG A 87 -1.07 2.76 14.59
CA ARG A 87 -0.97 3.97 13.78
C ARG A 87 0.18 4.87 14.20
N GLN A 88 0.42 5.00 15.50
CA GLN A 88 1.54 5.80 16.03
C GLN A 88 2.91 5.18 15.75
N PHE A 89 3.01 3.84 15.79
CA PHE A 89 4.26 3.13 15.59
C PHE A 89 4.34 2.47 14.21
N SER A 90 3.54 2.89 13.23
CA SER A 90 3.46 2.24 11.90
C SER A 90 4.83 2.19 11.22
N GLU A 91 5.56 3.30 11.19
CA GLU A 91 6.89 3.38 10.57
C GLU A 91 7.86 2.35 11.17
N ILE A 92 7.99 2.33 12.50
CA ILE A 92 8.87 1.40 13.22
C ILE A 92 8.43 -0.05 12.99
N ILE A 93 7.13 -0.33 13.06
CA ILE A 93 6.58 -1.67 12.84
C ILE A 93 6.91 -2.16 11.43
N GLU A 94 6.78 -1.30 10.42
CA GLU A 94 7.06 -1.63 9.03
C GLU A 94 8.54 -1.86 8.78
N GLU A 95 9.42 -0.98 9.25
CA GLU A 95 10.88 -1.16 9.15
C GLU A 95 11.32 -2.48 9.77
N LEU A 96 10.81 -2.80 10.97
CA LEU A 96 11.10 -4.06 11.65
C LEU A 96 10.58 -5.27 10.84
N CYS A 97 9.36 -5.18 10.30
CA CYS A 97 8.78 -6.22 9.46
C CYS A 97 9.61 -6.45 8.18
N GLN A 98 9.93 -5.38 7.44
CA GLN A 98 10.71 -5.44 6.20
C GLN A 98 12.10 -6.02 6.47
N LYS A 99 12.81 -5.52 7.48
CA LYS A 99 14.14 -6.03 7.88
C LYS A 99 14.09 -7.52 8.21
N ARG A 100 13.15 -7.95 9.05
CA ARG A 100 12.99 -9.37 9.41
C ARG A 100 12.67 -10.24 8.20
N TRP A 101 11.89 -9.71 7.26
CA TRP A 101 11.55 -10.43 6.04
C TRP A 101 12.77 -10.58 5.11
N ILE A 102 13.55 -9.51 4.93
CA ILE A 102 14.82 -9.56 4.19
C ILE A 102 15.75 -10.62 4.80
N ASP A 103 15.94 -10.58 6.12
CA ASP A 103 16.79 -11.53 6.83
C ASP A 103 16.31 -12.97 6.64
N TYR A 104 14.99 -13.19 6.71
CA TYR A 104 14.39 -14.50 6.47
C TYR A 104 14.67 -14.99 5.04
N ILE A 105 14.47 -14.14 4.03
CA ILE A 105 14.73 -14.47 2.62
C ILE A 105 16.20 -14.79 2.37
N ARG A 106 17.12 -14.00 2.94
CA ARG A 106 18.57 -14.19 2.83
C ARG A 106 19.03 -15.50 3.47
N LYS A 107 18.44 -15.90 4.59
CA LYS A 107 18.77 -17.16 5.28
C LYS A 107 18.25 -18.41 4.57
N ASN A 108 17.26 -18.27 3.69
CA ASN A 108 16.75 -19.41 2.92
C ASN A 108 17.73 -19.75 1.79
N SER A 109 18.46 -20.86 1.95
CA SER A 109 19.48 -21.32 1.00
C SER A 109 18.94 -21.58 -0.41
N SER A 110 17.65 -21.91 -0.55
CA SER A 110 17.01 -22.08 -1.87
C SER A 110 16.93 -20.79 -2.68
N ASN A 111 17.15 -19.62 -2.07
CA ASN A 111 17.18 -18.33 -2.75
C ASN A 111 18.57 -17.91 -3.24
N ALA A 112 19.65 -18.61 -2.85
CA ALA A 112 21.04 -18.18 -3.09
C ALA A 112 21.34 -17.86 -4.56
N ALA A 113 20.89 -18.70 -5.49
CA ALA A 113 21.12 -18.50 -6.93
C ALA A 113 20.44 -17.24 -7.50
N ILE A 114 19.29 -16.84 -6.93
CA ILE A 114 18.55 -15.64 -7.33
C ILE A 114 19.17 -14.41 -6.67
N LEU A 115 19.50 -14.50 -5.38
CA LEU A 115 20.09 -13.39 -4.62
C LEU A 115 21.44 -12.96 -5.16
N ASN A 116 22.28 -13.89 -5.64
CA ASN A 116 23.56 -13.56 -6.27
C ASN A 116 23.41 -12.72 -7.56
N LYS A 117 22.22 -12.69 -8.17
CA LYS A 117 21.91 -11.91 -9.37
C LYS A 117 21.10 -10.64 -9.07
N LEU A 118 20.70 -10.43 -7.81
CA LEU A 118 19.93 -9.28 -7.37
C LEU A 118 20.84 -8.33 -6.59
N PRO A 119 21.29 -7.20 -7.18
CA PRO A 119 22.23 -6.30 -6.53
C PRO A 119 21.63 -5.62 -5.28
N ASN A 120 20.30 -5.44 -5.24
CA ASN A 120 19.59 -4.90 -4.08
C ASN A 120 18.25 -5.61 -3.86
N LEU A 121 18.20 -6.50 -2.85
CA LEU A 121 16.99 -7.25 -2.48
C LEU A 121 15.90 -6.36 -1.88
N GLU A 122 16.27 -5.33 -1.13
CA GLU A 122 15.33 -4.43 -0.48
C GLU A 122 14.53 -3.65 -1.51
N GLN A 123 15.24 -3.04 -2.45
CA GLN A 123 14.65 -2.38 -3.63
C GLN A 123 13.77 -3.36 -4.42
N PHE A 124 14.22 -4.59 -4.64
CA PHE A 124 13.42 -5.59 -5.35
C PHE A 124 12.12 -5.97 -4.62
N MET A 125 12.13 -6.00 -3.29
CA MET A 125 10.99 -6.45 -2.49
C MET A 125 9.97 -5.35 -2.19
N PHE A 126 10.42 -4.12 -1.99
CA PHE A 126 9.58 -3.05 -1.42
C PHE A 126 9.50 -1.79 -2.27
N GLU A 127 10.40 -1.56 -3.23
CA GLU A 127 10.28 -0.40 -4.11
C GLU A 127 9.44 -0.72 -5.36
N PRO A 128 8.54 0.18 -5.77
CA PRO A 128 7.88 0.10 -7.07
C PRO A 128 8.90 0.14 -8.20
N SER A 129 8.66 -0.65 -9.25
CA SER A 129 9.53 -0.54 -10.42
C SER A 129 9.37 0.83 -11.09
N ARG A 130 10.48 1.47 -11.48
CA ARG A 130 10.46 2.76 -12.21
C ARG A 130 9.53 2.74 -13.43
N ASN A 131 9.46 1.59 -14.12
CA ASN A 131 8.59 1.40 -15.27
C ASN A 131 7.10 1.49 -14.92
N GLN A 132 6.69 0.97 -13.76
CA GLN A 132 5.30 1.05 -13.29
C GLN A 132 4.91 2.47 -12.89
N LEU A 133 5.80 3.21 -12.20
CA LEU A 133 5.56 4.62 -11.86
C LEU A 133 5.47 5.51 -13.11
N ASN A 134 6.31 5.28 -14.12
CA ASN A 134 6.20 5.98 -15.41
C ASN A 134 4.86 5.70 -16.11
N ALA A 135 4.35 4.47 -16.05
CA ALA A 135 3.05 4.15 -16.61
C ALA A 135 1.91 4.86 -15.86
N VAL A 136 1.99 4.98 -14.53
CA VAL A 136 1.07 5.79 -13.73
C VAL A 136 1.14 7.26 -14.11
N ALA A 137 2.34 7.80 -14.31
CA ALA A 137 2.53 9.19 -14.71
C ALA A 137 1.76 9.53 -15.99
N ASN A 138 1.78 8.63 -16.99
CA ASN A 138 1.03 8.83 -18.24
C ASN A 138 -0.49 8.94 -18.01
N VAL A 139 -1.03 8.10 -17.10
CA VAL A 139 -2.44 8.17 -16.72
C VAL A 139 -2.75 9.50 -16.05
N LEU A 140 -1.88 9.95 -15.15
CA LEU A 140 -2.07 11.20 -14.41
C LEU A 140 -1.90 12.45 -15.29
N VAL A 141 -1.01 12.42 -16.30
CA VAL A 141 -0.88 13.48 -17.31
C VAL A 141 -2.20 13.69 -18.04
N GLU A 142 -2.90 12.63 -18.41
CA GLU A 142 -4.22 12.75 -19.04
C GLU A 142 -5.32 13.15 -18.05
N LEU A 143 -5.23 12.73 -16.78
CA LEU A 143 -6.21 13.09 -15.74
C LEU A 143 -6.12 14.54 -15.29
N GLN A 144 -4.91 15.11 -15.28
CA GLN A 144 -4.63 16.46 -14.79
C GLN A 144 -4.24 17.43 -15.90
N GLU A 145 -4.50 17.09 -17.17
CA GLU A 145 -4.20 17.94 -18.34
C GLU A 145 -2.73 18.40 -18.39
N CYS A 146 -1.80 17.53 -18.01
CA CYS A 146 -0.37 17.82 -17.90
C CYS A 146 -0.04 19.03 -16.98
N LYS A 147 -0.90 19.33 -16.01
CA LYS A 147 -0.69 20.36 -14.99
C LYS A 147 -0.30 19.75 -13.65
N CYS A 148 0.52 20.48 -12.90
CA CYS A 148 0.84 20.13 -11.52
C CYS A 148 -0.42 20.17 -10.66
N PHE A 149 -0.65 19.12 -9.89
CA PHE A 149 -1.80 19.00 -9.00
C PHE A 149 -1.89 20.19 -8.03
N TYR A 150 -0.74 20.62 -7.51
CA TYR A 150 -0.68 21.67 -6.50
C TYR A 150 -0.74 23.07 -7.12
N CYS A 151 0.27 23.48 -7.89
CA CYS A 151 0.33 24.86 -8.40
C CYS A 151 -0.53 25.12 -9.65
N ASN A 152 -1.15 24.08 -10.22
CA ASN A 152 -1.95 24.14 -11.45
C ASN A 152 -1.23 24.64 -12.71
N LYS A 153 0.10 24.84 -12.66
CA LYS A 153 0.91 25.24 -13.80
C LYS A 153 1.16 24.06 -14.72
N GLU A 154 1.26 24.33 -16.02
CA GLU A 154 1.67 23.35 -17.01
C GLU A 154 3.07 22.82 -16.70
N ILE A 155 3.23 21.50 -16.80
CA ILE A 155 4.51 20.83 -16.61
C ILE A 155 5.15 20.59 -17.98
N LYS A 156 6.40 21.02 -18.14
CA LYS A 156 7.18 20.67 -19.34
C LYS A 156 7.31 19.16 -19.46
N ARG A 157 7.25 18.67 -20.70
CA ARG A 157 7.31 17.23 -20.99
C ARG A 157 8.53 16.58 -20.31
N ASN A 158 8.31 15.46 -19.63
CA ASN A 158 9.31 14.70 -18.86
C ASN A 158 9.86 15.38 -17.59
N ASN A 159 9.27 16.48 -17.12
CA ASN A 159 9.65 17.14 -15.85
C ASN A 159 8.58 17.00 -14.75
N TRP A 160 7.78 15.95 -14.83
CA TRP A 160 6.77 15.60 -13.83
C TRP A 160 7.28 14.51 -12.88
N ALA A 161 6.72 14.50 -11.68
CA ALA A 161 6.85 13.42 -10.70
C ALA A 161 5.46 12.84 -10.40
N VAL A 162 5.43 11.56 -10.08
CA VAL A 162 4.28 10.96 -9.39
C VAL A 162 4.54 11.14 -7.90
N ASP A 163 3.73 11.96 -7.25
CA ASP A 163 3.78 12.20 -5.81
C ASP A 163 2.65 11.45 -5.10
N HIS A 164 2.87 11.09 -3.84
CA HIS A 164 1.85 10.60 -2.94
C HIS A 164 1.23 11.78 -2.21
N PHE A 165 -0.06 12.03 -2.45
CA PHE A 165 -0.77 13.15 -1.83
C PHE A 165 -0.68 13.08 -0.29
N ILE A 166 -1.06 11.95 0.28
CA ILE A 166 -0.75 11.59 1.67
C ILE A 166 0.70 11.08 1.68
N PRO A 167 1.60 11.72 2.45
CA PRO A 167 3.02 11.33 2.51
C PRO A 167 3.23 9.86 2.80
N TRP A 168 4.28 9.28 2.20
CA TRP A 168 4.64 7.88 2.41
C TRP A 168 4.84 7.51 3.89
N SER A 169 5.40 8.43 4.69
CA SER A 169 5.53 8.28 6.15
C SER A 169 4.21 7.97 6.87
N MET A 170 3.09 8.48 6.33
CA MET A 170 1.76 8.28 6.91
C MET A 170 0.92 7.23 6.16
N TYR A 171 1.18 7.06 4.86
CA TYR A 171 0.52 6.05 4.04
C TYR A 171 1.51 5.33 3.12
N PRO A 172 2.25 4.33 3.64
CA PRO A 172 3.29 3.60 2.92
C PRO A 172 2.68 2.52 2.00
N SER A 173 1.81 2.97 1.10
CA SER A 173 1.15 2.11 0.13
C SER A 173 0.96 2.87 -1.17
N ASP A 174 1.35 2.22 -2.26
CA ASP A 174 1.06 2.70 -3.60
C ASP A 174 -0.39 2.43 -3.98
N THR A 175 -1.25 3.41 -3.71
CA THR A 175 -2.65 3.39 -4.17
C THR A 175 -2.89 4.42 -5.26
N GLY A 176 -3.62 4.01 -6.30
CA GLY A 176 -3.91 4.86 -7.45
C GLY A 176 -4.60 6.17 -7.09
N HIS A 177 -5.45 6.14 -6.08
CA HIS A 177 -6.14 7.32 -5.55
C HIS A 177 -5.23 8.26 -4.76
N ASN A 178 -4.12 7.78 -4.19
CA ASN A 178 -3.15 8.62 -3.49
C ASN A 178 -2.11 9.24 -4.43
N PHE A 179 -1.99 8.77 -5.66
CA PHE A 179 -1.05 9.33 -6.63
C PHE A 179 -1.57 10.62 -7.27
N VAL A 180 -0.72 11.65 -7.34
CA VAL A 180 -0.95 12.91 -8.06
C VAL A 180 0.23 13.23 -8.99
N LEU A 181 -0.02 13.94 -10.09
CA LEU A 181 1.06 14.47 -10.92
C LEU A 181 1.53 15.81 -10.33
N ALA A 182 2.81 15.95 -10.05
CA ALA A 182 3.39 17.19 -9.51
C ALA A 182 4.61 17.63 -10.33
N ASP A 183 4.89 18.93 -10.36
CA ASP A 183 6.19 19.43 -10.80
C ASP A 183 7.26 19.20 -9.71
N SER A 184 8.52 19.17 -10.10
CA SER A 184 9.65 18.90 -9.20
C SER A 184 9.80 19.92 -8.06
N SER A 185 9.42 21.18 -8.27
CA SER A 185 9.48 22.22 -7.24
C SER A 185 8.41 21.99 -6.17
N CYS A 186 7.15 21.77 -6.56
CA CYS A 186 6.06 21.49 -5.62
C CYS A 186 6.30 20.18 -4.87
N ASN A 187 6.68 19.11 -5.59
CA ASN A 187 6.98 17.82 -5.00
C ASN A 187 8.08 17.92 -3.92
N SER A 188 9.17 18.62 -4.23
CA SER A 188 10.28 18.82 -3.28
C SER A 188 9.88 19.67 -2.07
N LYS A 189 9.09 20.73 -2.28
CA LYS A 189 8.62 21.61 -1.18
C LYS A 189 7.62 20.93 -0.26
N LYS A 190 6.71 20.13 -0.82
CA LYS A 190 5.79 19.32 -0.02
C LYS A 190 6.55 18.25 0.76
N SER A 191 7.46 17.52 0.10
CA SER A 191 8.26 16.46 0.74
C SER A 191 7.34 15.52 1.55
N ASN A 192 7.64 15.31 2.83
CA ASN A 192 6.87 14.49 3.75
C ASN A 192 5.79 15.24 4.54
N LEU A 193 5.50 16.50 4.18
CA LEU A 193 4.45 17.31 4.83
C LEU A 193 3.06 16.96 4.28
N LEU A 194 2.06 17.09 5.14
CA LEU A 194 0.66 17.14 4.70
C LEU A 194 0.43 18.43 3.92
N ALA A 195 -0.33 18.34 2.83
CA ALA A 195 -0.76 19.52 2.09
C ALA A 195 -1.89 20.25 2.84
N SER A 196 -2.18 21.50 2.52
CA SER A 196 -3.24 22.30 3.14
C SER A 196 -4.63 21.65 2.98
N ASP A 197 -5.58 22.05 3.83
CA ASP A 197 -6.99 21.61 3.72
C ASP A 197 -7.60 21.95 2.34
N GLU A 198 -7.13 23.02 1.68
CA GLU A 198 -7.53 23.36 0.30
C GLU A 198 -7.10 22.26 -0.69
N PHE A 199 -5.84 21.82 -0.62
CA PHE A 199 -5.35 20.74 -1.46
C PHE A 199 -6.00 19.39 -1.11
N LEU A 200 -6.36 19.16 0.16
CA LEU A 200 -7.13 17.99 0.57
C LEU A 200 -8.49 17.95 -0.10
N HIS A 201 -9.24 19.05 -0.05
CA HIS A 201 -10.55 19.14 -0.70
C HIS A 201 -10.43 18.89 -2.21
N LYS A 202 -9.49 19.56 -2.86
CA LYS A 202 -9.20 19.36 -4.30
C LYS A 202 -8.88 17.91 -4.63
N TRP A 203 -8.12 17.23 -3.77
CA TRP A 203 -7.73 15.84 -3.98
C TRP A 203 -8.92 14.89 -3.80
N GLN A 204 -9.77 15.13 -2.79
CA GLN A 204 -10.99 14.38 -2.56
C GLN A 204 -11.97 14.53 -3.72
N GLU A 205 -12.23 15.77 -4.17
CA GLU A 205 -13.09 16.09 -5.30
C GLU A 205 -12.62 15.38 -6.58
N ARG A 206 -11.33 15.52 -6.93
CA ARG A 206 -10.76 14.79 -8.08
C ARG A 206 -10.97 13.29 -7.96
N ASN A 207 -10.80 12.72 -6.76
CA ASN A 207 -10.95 11.29 -6.54
C ASN A 207 -12.39 10.83 -6.68
N GLU A 208 -13.38 11.67 -6.36
CA GLU A 208 -14.79 11.40 -6.65
C GLU A 208 -15.08 11.45 -8.15
N GLU A 209 -14.67 12.53 -8.82
CA GLU A 209 -14.96 12.74 -10.24
C GLU A 209 -14.28 11.72 -11.15
N GLN A 210 -13.04 11.34 -10.80
CA GLN A 210 -12.18 10.51 -11.65
C GLN A 210 -12.06 9.07 -11.16
N ASP A 211 -12.85 8.64 -10.16
CA ASP A 211 -12.75 7.31 -9.53
C ASP A 211 -12.72 6.18 -10.57
N LEU A 212 -13.70 6.17 -11.47
CA LEU A 212 -13.83 5.13 -12.50
C LEU A 212 -12.60 5.07 -13.41
N LYS A 213 -12.05 6.23 -13.80
CA LYS A 213 -10.89 6.31 -14.70
C LYS A 213 -9.60 5.89 -13.97
N ILE A 214 -9.46 6.26 -12.70
CA ILE A 214 -8.35 5.81 -11.83
C ILE A 214 -8.42 4.29 -11.67
N VAL A 215 -9.59 3.75 -11.30
CA VAL A 215 -9.80 2.31 -11.16
C VAL A 215 -9.51 1.59 -12.49
N ASP A 216 -10.04 2.09 -13.60
CA ASP A 216 -9.90 1.41 -14.89
C ASP A 216 -8.44 1.38 -15.38
N ARG A 217 -7.72 2.50 -15.24
CA ARG A 217 -6.39 2.64 -15.85
C ARG A 217 -5.23 2.31 -14.92
N ILE A 218 -5.37 2.55 -13.62
CA ILE A 218 -4.28 2.29 -12.67
C ILE A 218 -4.31 0.85 -12.15
N SER A 219 -5.49 0.23 -12.01
CA SER A 219 -5.57 -1.16 -11.53
C SER A 219 -4.89 -2.16 -12.47
N VAL A 220 -4.95 -1.91 -13.78
CA VAL A 220 -4.32 -2.77 -14.81
C VAL A 220 -2.79 -2.71 -14.75
N LEU A 221 -2.24 -1.61 -14.23
CA LEU A 221 -0.80 -1.44 -13.98
C LEU A 221 -0.32 -2.21 -12.74
N GLY A 222 -1.24 -2.83 -12.00
CA GLY A 222 -0.95 -3.66 -10.83
C GLY A 222 -1.02 -2.93 -9.49
N PHE A 223 -1.42 -1.65 -9.49
CA PHE A 223 -1.59 -0.87 -8.26
C PHE A 223 -2.96 -1.10 -7.64
N LEU A 224 -3.04 -0.97 -6.32
CA LEU A 224 -4.31 -1.01 -5.60
C LEU A 224 -5.09 0.28 -5.88
N THR A 225 -6.37 0.13 -6.17
CA THR A 225 -7.31 1.25 -6.30
C THR A 225 -8.43 1.06 -5.28
N ASP A 226 -8.52 2.00 -4.33
CA ASP A 226 -9.45 1.96 -3.20
C ASP A 226 -9.63 3.38 -2.66
N LYS A 227 -10.64 4.08 -3.21
CA LYS A 227 -10.95 5.47 -2.90
C LYS A 227 -11.26 5.65 -1.41
N GLU A 228 -12.19 4.84 -0.91
CA GLU A 228 -12.66 4.86 0.48
C GLU A 228 -11.52 4.63 1.47
N ARG A 229 -10.64 3.67 1.18
CA ARG A 229 -9.44 3.46 2.01
C ARG A 229 -8.56 4.70 2.01
N SER A 230 -8.28 5.27 0.85
CA SER A 230 -7.38 6.43 0.73
C SER A 230 -7.96 7.65 1.45
N HIS A 231 -9.27 7.91 1.32
CA HIS A 231 -9.95 8.99 2.04
C HIS A 231 -9.92 8.80 3.55
N LYS A 232 -10.21 7.59 4.06
CA LYS A 232 -10.13 7.31 5.51
C LYS A 232 -8.70 7.45 6.07
N VAL A 233 -7.69 7.10 5.29
CA VAL A 233 -6.29 7.34 5.69
C VAL A 233 -5.99 8.83 5.71
N ALA A 234 -6.50 9.61 4.75
CA ALA A 234 -6.38 11.07 4.78
C ALA A 234 -7.03 11.67 6.03
N GLU A 235 -8.28 11.29 6.35
CA GLU A 235 -8.99 11.75 7.54
C GLU A 235 -8.15 11.53 8.81
N TRP A 236 -7.59 10.33 8.97
CA TRP A 236 -6.72 10.02 10.10
C TRP A 236 -5.43 10.85 10.09
N ALA A 237 -4.74 10.94 8.95
CA ALA A 237 -3.47 11.65 8.82
C ALA A 237 -3.63 13.14 9.16
N TYR A 238 -4.69 13.78 8.66
CA TYR A 238 -4.98 15.18 8.94
C TYR A 238 -5.45 15.40 10.38
N ALA A 239 -6.21 14.46 10.96
CA ALA A 239 -6.56 14.51 12.38
C ALA A 239 -5.30 14.45 13.27
N GLN A 240 -4.36 13.55 12.97
CA GLN A 240 -3.08 13.48 13.69
C GLN A 240 -2.23 14.73 13.49
N GLY A 241 -2.18 15.28 12.27
CA GLY A 241 -1.46 16.51 12.00
C GLY A 241 -2.00 17.69 12.80
N LYS A 242 -3.33 17.79 12.95
CA LYS A 242 -3.99 18.82 13.76
C LYS A 242 -3.75 18.61 15.26
N GLU A 243 -3.89 17.38 15.74
CA GLU A 243 -3.68 17.02 17.17
C GLU A 243 -2.24 17.27 17.62
N ASN A 244 -1.25 17.01 16.76
CA ASN A 244 0.18 17.14 17.07
C ASN A 244 0.81 18.45 16.54
N ASN A 245 0.01 19.40 16.06
CA ASN A 245 0.46 20.69 15.52
C ASN A 245 1.55 20.57 14.43
N TYR A 246 1.36 19.64 13.49
CA TYR A 246 2.23 19.52 12.33
C TYR A 246 2.16 20.75 11.45
N VAL A 247 3.26 21.04 10.74
CA VAL A 247 3.28 22.05 9.70
C VAL A 247 2.61 21.48 8.45
N PHE A 248 1.60 22.19 7.94
CA PHE A 248 0.95 21.88 6.68
C PHE A 248 1.54 22.75 5.56
N TRP A 249 1.78 22.16 4.41
CA TRP A 249 2.29 22.85 3.22
C TRP A 249 1.14 23.40 2.38
N GLY A 250 1.10 24.70 2.14
CA GLY A 250 0.02 25.39 1.44
C GLY A 250 0.49 26.69 0.82
#